data_AF-A0A0N4Z4Y6-F1
#
_entry.id   AF-A0A0N4Z4Y6-F1
#
_cell.length_a   1.000
_cell.length_b   1.000
_cell.length_c   1.000
_cell.angle_alpha   90.00
_cell.angle_beta   90.00
_cell.angle_gamma   90.00
#
_symmetry.space_group_name_H-M   'P 1'
#
loop_
_entity.id
_entity.type
_entity.pdbx_description
1 polymer ?
#
loop_
_entity_poly.entity_id
_entity_poly.type
_entity_poly.pdbx_seq_one_letter_code
_entity_poly.pdbx_strand_id
1 'polypeptide(L)'
;MSKSVSSYKQRVVIFTDETCGGVPLLTIRAFMEILYNNLRERGFEFTEREDTIIIRPYSKELENTFKNMKSENVALAIFIYLPQFKYLEESVKDMGKQFMMVTKTLKYVDIVRFIQTQKNKIIKSMVSSVSNKMRKNASYFI
;
A
#
# COMPACT_ATOMS: atom_id res chain seq x y z
N MET A 1 7.26 -22.61 -23.35
CA MET A 1 6.98 -21.17 -23.31
C MET A 1 6.77 -20.78 -21.86
N SER A 2 7.75 -20.13 -21.23
CA SER A 2 7.56 -19.54 -19.90
C SER A 2 6.54 -18.42 -20.03
N LYS A 3 5.38 -18.55 -19.38
CA LYS A 3 4.49 -17.40 -19.20
C LYS A 3 5.30 -16.34 -18.45
N SER A 4 5.53 -15.18 -19.05
CA SER A 4 6.07 -14.04 -18.30
C SER A 4 5.14 -13.80 -17.13
N VAL A 5 5.61 -14.05 -15.90
CA VAL A 5 4.84 -13.68 -14.71
C VAL A 5 4.80 -12.17 -14.74
N SER A 6 3.64 -11.59 -15.05
CA SER A 6 3.44 -10.15 -14.98
C SER A 6 3.65 -9.72 -13.53
N SER A 7 4.75 -9.04 -13.24
CA SER A 7 4.99 -8.48 -11.91
C SER A 7 3.98 -7.37 -11.64
N TYR A 8 3.34 -7.42 -10.48
CA TYR A 8 2.45 -6.36 -10.03
C TYR A 8 3.26 -5.11 -9.71
N LYS A 9 2.81 -3.95 -10.21
CA LYS A 9 3.32 -2.66 -9.74
C LYS A 9 2.64 -2.28 -8.44
N GLN A 10 3.41 -1.76 -7.50
CA GLN A 10 2.94 -1.35 -6.18
C GLN A 10 3.36 0.07 -5.81
N ARG A 11 2.56 0.70 -4.94
CA ARG A 11 2.83 2.05 -4.42
C ARG A 11 2.56 2.11 -2.92
N VAL A 12 3.38 2.87 -2.22
CA VAL A 12 3.08 3.33 -0.86
C VAL A 12 2.73 4.80 -0.91
N VAL A 13 1.58 5.14 -0.34
CA VAL A 13 1.07 6.50 -0.27
C VAL A 13 1.03 6.92 1.20
N ILE A 14 1.73 7.97 1.58
CA ILE A 14 1.79 8.46 2.96
C ILE A 14 0.96 9.74 3.06
N PHE A 15 -0.07 9.71 3.90
CA PHE A 15 -0.82 10.90 4.31
C PHE A 15 -0.09 11.63 5.44
N THR A 16 0.37 12.84 5.17
CA THR A 16 1.01 13.70 6.17
C THR A 16 0.72 15.18 5.89
N ASP A 17 0.55 15.94 6.98
CA ASP A 17 0.48 17.40 7.03
C ASP A 17 1.86 18.05 7.22
N GLU A 18 2.86 17.29 7.64
CA GLU A 18 4.19 17.78 7.97
C GLU A 18 5.18 17.66 6.81
N THR A 19 6.09 18.63 6.70
CA THR A 19 7.33 18.49 5.92
C THR A 19 8.23 17.42 6.57
N CYS A 20 8.02 16.14 6.24
CA CYS A 20 8.88 14.97 6.51
C CYS A 20 9.40 14.74 7.96
N GLY A 21 8.94 15.48 8.98
CA GLY A 21 9.47 15.42 10.34
C GLY A 21 8.97 14.24 11.18
N GLY A 22 7.69 13.90 11.11
CA GLY A 22 7.08 12.89 11.99
C GLY A 22 7.12 11.43 11.52
N VAL A 23 7.48 11.17 10.25
CA VAL A 23 7.41 9.82 9.64
C VAL A 23 8.74 9.44 9.00
N PRO A 24 9.60 8.64 9.67
CA PRO A 24 10.84 8.17 9.10
C PRO A 24 10.55 7.21 7.94
N LEU A 25 10.84 7.64 6.71
CA LEU A 25 10.66 6.84 5.50
C LEU A 25 11.43 5.52 5.55
N LEU A 26 12.55 5.48 6.28
CA LEU A 26 13.33 4.25 6.51
C LEU A 26 12.53 3.18 7.26
N THR A 27 11.76 3.57 8.29
CA THR A 27 10.90 2.65 9.06
C THR A 27 9.80 2.08 8.20
N ILE A 28 9.21 2.90 7.32
CA ILE A 28 8.20 2.45 6.36
C ILE A 28 8.82 1.49 5.35
N ARG A 29 9.96 1.84 4.76
CA ARG A 29 10.66 1.00 3.79
C ARG A 29 10.96 -0.38 4.35
N ALA A 30 11.54 -0.45 5.57
CA ALA A 30 11.84 -1.72 6.22
C ALA A 30 10.58 -2.58 6.45
N PHE A 31 9.47 -1.97 6.87
CA PHE A 31 8.21 -2.69 7.01
C PHE A 31 7.69 -3.21 5.66
N MET A 32 7.74 -2.39 4.61
CA MET A 32 7.22 -2.72 3.29
C MET A 32 8.04 -3.83 2.63
N GLU A 33 9.36 -3.81 2.78
CA GLU A 33 10.24 -4.88 2.33
C GLU A 33 9.83 -6.24 2.93
N ILE A 34 9.61 -6.29 4.25
CA ILE A 34 9.16 -7.52 4.91
C ILE A 34 7.76 -7.92 4.43
N LEU A 35 6.84 -6.96 4.28
CA LEU A 35 5.50 -7.21 3.77
C LEU A 35 5.53 -7.83 2.37
N TYR A 36 6.28 -7.26 1.42
CA TYR A 36 6.35 -7.77 0.05
C TYR A 36 7.10 -9.10 -0.03
N ASN A 37 8.15 -9.31 0.77
CA ASN A 37 8.81 -10.62 0.85
C ASN A 37 7.81 -11.72 1.28
N ASN A 38 7.00 -11.44 2.31
CA ASN A 38 5.95 -12.38 2.73
C ASN A 38 4.83 -12.56 1.68
N LEU A 39 4.58 -11.57 0.83
CA LEU A 39 3.62 -11.70 -0.28
C LEU A 39 4.21 -12.48 -1.47
N ARG A 40 5.50 -12.33 -1.76
CA ARG A 40 6.24 -13.13 -2.74
C ARG A 40 6.22 -14.61 -2.36
N GLU A 41 6.43 -14.93 -1.09
CA GLU A 41 6.27 -16.29 -0.55
C GLU A 41 4.85 -16.86 -0.75
N ARG A 42 3.85 -16.01 -1.02
CA ARG A 42 2.46 -16.40 -1.33
C ARG A 42 2.12 -16.37 -2.83
N GLY A 43 3.11 -16.20 -3.69
CA GLY A 43 2.99 -16.22 -5.15
C GLY A 43 2.62 -14.87 -5.78
N PHE A 44 2.81 -13.76 -5.07
CA PHE A 44 2.64 -12.42 -5.65
C PHE A 44 3.99 -11.80 -5.98
N GLU A 45 4.33 -11.76 -7.27
CA GLU A 45 5.55 -11.10 -7.75
C GLU A 45 5.32 -9.59 -7.87
N PHE A 46 6.17 -8.80 -7.22
CA PHE A 46 6.13 -7.33 -7.25
C PHE A 46 7.41 -6.77 -7.86
N THR A 47 7.27 -5.69 -8.62
CA THR A 47 8.42 -4.97 -9.19
C THR A 47 9.36 -4.47 -8.09
N GLU A 48 10.68 -4.48 -8.32
CA GLU A 48 11.66 -4.12 -7.27
C GLU A 48 11.65 -2.63 -6.89
N ARG A 49 11.14 -1.75 -7.77
CA ARG A 49 11.03 -0.31 -7.48
C ARG A 49 9.72 0.00 -6.78
N GLU A 50 9.81 0.27 -5.49
CA GLU A 50 8.76 0.94 -4.73
C GLU A 50 8.99 2.46 -4.81
N ASP A 51 8.11 3.19 -5.51
CA ASP A 51 8.07 4.64 -5.37
C ASP A 51 7.06 4.99 -4.27
N THR A 52 7.57 5.69 -3.25
CA THR A 52 6.76 6.26 -2.19
C THR A 52 6.20 7.60 -2.65
N ILE A 53 4.88 7.74 -2.59
CA ILE A 53 4.17 9.00 -2.85
C ILE A 53 3.81 9.61 -1.50
N ILE A 54 4.12 10.89 -1.30
CA ILE A 54 3.71 11.65 -0.13
C ILE A 54 2.61 12.60 -0.57
N ILE A 55 1.48 12.59 0.13
CA ILE A 55 0.35 13.47 -0.19
C ILE A 55 -0.17 14.20 1.03
N ARG A 56 -0.61 15.44 0.82
CA ARG A 56 -1.39 16.17 1.80
C ARG A 56 -2.84 15.67 1.71
N PRO A 57 -3.54 15.53 2.83
CA PRO A 57 -4.86 14.91 2.89
C PRO A 57 -5.99 15.82 2.39
N TYR A 58 -5.83 16.41 1.19
CA TYR A 58 -6.90 17.14 0.49
C TYR A 58 -7.51 16.27 -0.61
N SER A 59 -8.83 16.35 -0.80
CA SER A 59 -9.59 15.48 -1.72
C SER A 59 -9.06 15.49 -3.16
N LYS A 60 -8.64 16.66 -3.67
CA LYS A 60 -8.07 16.81 -5.02
C LYS A 60 -6.74 16.07 -5.18
N GLU A 61 -5.89 16.05 -4.15
CA GLU A 61 -4.61 15.32 -4.21
C GLU A 61 -4.83 13.82 -4.19
N LEU A 62 -5.81 13.34 -3.41
CA LEU A 62 -6.15 11.91 -3.36
C LEU A 62 -6.62 11.41 -4.73
N GLU A 63 -7.58 12.10 -5.35
CA GLU A 63 -8.10 11.70 -6.67
C GLU A 63 -7.00 11.71 -7.74
N ASN A 64 -6.16 12.75 -7.77
CA ASN A 64 -5.03 12.83 -8.71
C ASN A 64 -4.02 11.71 -8.50
N THR A 65 -3.77 11.32 -7.24
CA THR A 65 -2.90 10.20 -6.91
C THR A 65 -3.44 8.89 -7.47
N PHE A 66 -4.74 8.63 -7.33
CA PHE A 66 -5.38 7.45 -7.93
C PHE A 66 -5.34 7.46 -9.46
N LYS A 67 -5.59 8.62 -10.11
CA LYS A 67 -5.46 8.77 -11.56
C LYS A 67 -4.05 8.43 -12.04
N ASN A 68 -3.03 8.97 -11.40
CA ASN A 68 -1.63 8.72 -11.75
C ASN A 68 -1.28 7.23 -11.57
N MET A 69 -1.60 6.65 -10.42
CA MET A 69 -1.38 5.22 -10.16
C MET A 69 -2.11 4.32 -11.15
N LYS A 70 -3.33 4.69 -11.57
CA LYS A 70 -4.07 3.95 -12.60
C LYS A 70 -3.36 4.02 -13.95
N SER A 71 -2.91 5.20 -14.36
CA SER A 71 -2.18 5.38 -15.62
C SER A 71 -0.86 4.59 -15.67
N GLU A 72 -0.25 4.36 -14.50
CA GLU A 72 0.96 3.57 -14.35
C GLU A 72 0.70 2.05 -14.27
N ASN A 73 -0.57 1.61 -14.27
CA ASN A 73 -1.00 0.23 -14.04
C ASN A 73 -0.58 -0.33 -12.67
N VAL A 74 -0.69 0.50 -11.62
CA VAL A 74 -0.47 0.05 -10.24
C VAL A 74 -1.57 -0.91 -9.82
N ALA A 75 -1.19 -2.10 -9.38
CA ALA A 75 -2.09 -3.16 -8.95
C ALA A 75 -2.43 -3.05 -7.45
N LEU A 76 -1.45 -2.66 -6.63
CA LEU A 76 -1.54 -2.57 -5.18
C LEU A 76 -1.08 -1.20 -4.68
N ALA A 77 -1.92 -0.53 -3.89
CA ALA A 77 -1.54 0.68 -3.18
C ALA A 77 -1.75 0.53 -1.66
N ILE A 78 -0.70 0.77 -0.88
CA ILE A 78 -0.72 0.78 0.57
C ILE A 78 -0.70 2.23 1.07
N PHE A 79 -1.79 2.65 1.69
CA PHE A 79 -1.98 3.98 2.25
C PHE A 79 -1.63 3.99 3.74
N ILE A 80 -0.61 4.77 4.10
CA ILE A 80 -0.16 4.96 5.48
C ILE A 80 -0.73 6.27 5.99
N TYR A 81 -1.35 6.26 7.16
CA TYR A 81 -1.95 7.45 7.74
C TYR A 81 -1.60 7.62 9.21
N LEU A 82 -1.44 8.88 9.62
CA LEU A 82 -1.42 9.25 11.04
C LEU A 82 -2.84 9.17 11.62
N PRO A 83 -3.02 8.93 12.93
CA PRO A 83 -4.34 8.72 13.53
C PRO A 83 -5.37 9.82 13.24
N GLN A 84 -4.96 11.07 13.11
CA GLN A 84 -5.85 12.19 12.76
C GLN A 84 -6.46 12.08 11.36
N PHE A 85 -5.85 11.31 10.46
CA PHE A 85 -6.32 11.10 9.07
C PHE A 85 -7.14 9.82 8.90
N LYS A 86 -7.58 9.20 10.00
CA LYS A 86 -8.41 7.98 9.96
C LYS A 86 -9.67 8.15 9.10
N TYR A 87 -10.22 9.36 9.02
CA TYR A 87 -11.40 9.66 8.21
C TYR A 87 -11.22 9.38 6.71
N LEU A 88 -9.97 9.30 6.21
CA LEU A 88 -9.68 8.99 4.80
C LEU A 88 -9.79 7.51 4.45
N GLU A 89 -9.92 6.61 5.43
CA GLU A 89 -9.96 5.17 5.17
C GLU A 89 -11.09 4.77 4.22
N GLU A 90 -12.27 5.37 4.40
CA GLU A 90 -13.44 5.11 3.57
C GLU A 90 -13.25 5.68 2.16
N SER A 91 -12.73 6.91 2.05
CA SER A 91 -12.40 7.53 0.76
C SER A 91 -11.39 6.71 -0.04
N VAL A 92 -10.33 6.19 0.60
CA VAL A 92 -9.35 5.30 -0.04
C VAL A 92 -9.98 4.00 -0.52
N LYS A 93 -10.93 3.45 0.25
CA LYS A 93 -11.64 2.22 -0.11
C LYS A 93 -12.52 2.43 -1.33
N ASP A 94 -13.25 3.55 -1.39
CA ASP A 94 -14.16 3.83 -2.50
C ASP A 94 -13.41 4.20 -3.77
N MET A 95 -12.34 5.00 -3.66
CA MET A 95 -11.42 5.26 -4.78
C MET A 95 -10.78 3.98 -5.30
N GLY A 96 -10.35 3.06 -4.41
CA GLY A 96 -9.81 1.77 -4.82
C GLY A 96 -10.78 0.95 -5.68
N LYS A 97 -12.08 0.99 -5.39
CA LYS A 97 -13.10 0.35 -6.24
C LYS A 97 -13.27 1.11 -7.56
N GLN A 98 -13.41 2.42 -7.49
CA GLN A 98 -13.62 3.28 -8.67
C GLN A 98 -12.50 3.11 -9.72
N PHE A 99 -11.25 3.00 -9.27
CA PHE A 99 -10.09 2.86 -10.15
C PHE A 99 -9.67 1.40 -10.40
N MET A 100 -10.45 0.42 -9.91
CA MET A 100 -10.16 -1.02 -10.00
C MET A 100 -8.72 -1.32 -9.53
N MET A 101 -8.43 -0.98 -8.28
CA MET A 101 -7.12 -1.12 -7.67
C MET A 101 -7.25 -1.73 -6.28
N VAL A 102 -6.35 -2.67 -5.94
CA VAL A 102 -6.33 -3.19 -4.58
C VAL A 102 -5.70 -2.17 -3.65
N THR A 103 -6.50 -1.63 -2.73
CA THR A 103 -6.01 -0.68 -1.72
C THR A 103 -5.99 -1.29 -0.33
N LYS A 104 -5.04 -0.87 0.48
CA LYS A 104 -5.03 -1.11 1.93
C LYS A 104 -4.61 0.12 2.68
N THR A 105 -5.20 0.31 3.86
CA THR A 105 -4.85 1.36 4.80
C THR A 105 -4.08 0.75 5.96
N LEU A 106 -3.08 1.48 6.46
CA LEU A 106 -2.23 1.06 7.57
C LEU A 106 -1.94 2.26 8.47
N LYS A 107 -2.12 2.10 9.77
CA LYS A 107 -1.76 3.16 10.73
C LYS A 107 -0.26 3.22 10.86
N TYR A 108 0.29 4.43 10.81
CA TYR A 108 1.72 4.63 11.04
C TYR A 108 2.17 4.08 12.40
N VAL A 109 1.35 4.23 13.46
CA VAL A 109 1.66 3.68 14.79
C VAL A 109 1.78 2.16 14.83
N ASP A 110 1.10 1.44 13.92
CA ASP A 110 1.21 -0.02 13.83
C ASP A 110 2.52 -0.43 13.15
N ILE A 111 3.02 0.39 12.22
CA ILE A 111 4.35 0.21 11.60
C ILE A 111 5.45 0.40 12.65
N VAL A 112 5.39 1.49 13.42
CA VAL A 112 6.37 1.78 14.48
C VAL A 112 6.37 0.66 15.52
N ARG A 113 5.19 0.25 16.00
CA ARG A 113 5.05 -0.86 16.96
C ARG A 113 5.60 -2.17 16.40
N PHE A 114 5.37 -2.46 15.12
CA PHE A 114 5.94 -3.65 14.49
C PHE A 114 7.46 -3.63 14.54
N ILE A 115 8.09 -2.54 14.10
CA ILE A 115 9.55 -2.42 14.06
C ILE A 115 10.17 -2.50 15.47
N GLN A 116 9.52 -1.89 16.47
CA GLN A 116 9.99 -1.94 17.85
C GLN A 116 9.86 -3.31 18.50
N THR A 117 8.79 -4.05 18.20
CA THR A 117 8.47 -5.30 18.92
C THR A 117 8.78 -6.56 18.14
N GLN A 118 9.05 -6.45 16.83
CA GLN A 118 9.15 -7.55 15.88
C GLN A 118 7.95 -8.51 15.93
N LYS A 119 6.79 -8.05 16.43
CA LYS A 119 5.59 -8.88 16.55
C LYS A 119 4.98 -9.13 15.18
N ASN A 120 5.25 -10.32 14.65
CA ASN A 120 4.78 -10.79 13.34
C ASN A 120 3.25 -10.81 13.14
N LYS A 121 2.43 -10.57 14.18
CA LYS A 121 0.96 -10.55 14.06
C LYS A 121 0.46 -9.46 13.10
N ILE A 122 1.09 -8.27 13.11
CA ILE A 122 0.71 -7.15 12.24
C ILE A 122 0.99 -7.50 10.77
N ILE A 123 2.20 -7.97 10.46
CA ILE A 123 2.56 -8.40 9.10
C ILE A 123 1.72 -9.60 8.64
N LYS A 124 1.56 -10.65 9.46
CA LYS A 124 0.74 -11.82 9.08
C LYS A 124 -0.71 -11.45 8.76
N SER A 125 -1.28 -10.51 9.54
CA SER A 125 -2.62 -9.97 9.28
C SER A 125 -2.66 -9.20 7.96
N MET A 126 -1.72 -8.29 7.73
CA MET A 126 -1.62 -7.50 6.50
C MET A 126 -1.43 -8.37 5.26
N VAL A 127 -0.48 -9.30 5.29
CA VAL A 127 -0.19 -10.25 4.21
C VAL A 127 -1.44 -11.04 3.84
N SER A 128 -2.15 -11.59 4.84
CA SER A 128 -3.38 -12.35 4.61
C SER A 128 -4.48 -11.48 4.01
N SER A 129 -4.60 -10.25 4.48
CA SER A 129 -5.61 -9.31 4.01
C SER A 129 -5.37 -8.83 2.58
N VAL A 130 -4.11 -8.52 2.23
CA VAL A 130 -3.69 -8.16 0.87
C VAL A 130 -3.87 -9.35 -0.06
N SER A 131 -3.36 -10.53 0.31
CA SER A 131 -3.48 -11.75 -0.50
C SER A 131 -4.94 -12.05 -0.85
N ASN A 132 -5.84 -11.97 0.13
CA ASN A 132 -7.26 -12.20 -0.07
C ASN A 132 -7.89 -11.18 -1.01
N LYS A 133 -7.52 -9.89 -0.90
CA LYS A 133 -8.00 -8.86 -1.82
C LYS A 133 -7.48 -9.06 -3.24
N MET A 134 -6.19 -9.32 -3.41
CA MET A 134 -5.60 -9.57 -4.73
C MET A 134 -6.29 -10.75 -5.43
N ARG A 135 -6.52 -11.87 -4.73
CA ARG A 135 -7.23 -13.03 -5.30
C ARG A 135 -8.69 -12.73 -5.65
N LYS A 136 -9.42 -12.04 -4.77
CA LYS A 136 -10.83 -11.70 -5.01
C LYS A 136 -11.05 -10.71 -6.14
N ASN A 137 -10.05 -9.87 -6.43
CA ASN A 137 -10.13 -8.83 -7.45
C ASN A 137 -9.18 -9.13 -8.61
N ALA A 138 -8.99 -10.40 -8.96
CA ALA A 138 -8.10 -10.80 -10.05
C ALA A 138 -8.46 -10.12 -11.39
N SER A 139 -9.73 -9.77 -11.60
CA SER A 139 -10.22 -9.02 -12.77
C SER A 139 -9.68 -7.60 -12.88
N TYR A 140 -9.07 -7.04 -11.83
CA TYR A 140 -8.44 -5.72 -11.87
C TYR A 140 -7.10 -5.72 -12.62
N PHE A 141 -6.59 -6.91 -12.94
CA PHE A 141 -5.24 -7.12 -13.48
C PHE A 141 -5.24 -7.78 -14.87
N ILE A 142 -6.41 -7.87 -15.52
CA ILE A 142 -6.61 -8.47 -16.85
C ILE A 142 -6.64 -7.36 -17.91
#